data_AF-A0A7V1CN08-F1
#
_entry.id   AF-A0A7V1CN08-F1
#
_cell.length_a   1.000
_cell.length_b   1.000
_cell.length_c   1.000
_cell.angle_alpha   90.00
_cell.angle_beta   90.00
_cell.angle_gamma   90.00
#
_symmetry.space_group_name_H-M   'P 1'
#
loop_
_entity.id
_entity.type
_entity.pdbx_description
1 polymer ?
#
loop_
_entity_poly.entity_id
_entity_poly.type
_entity_poly.pdbx_seq_one_letter_code
_entity_poly.pdbx_strand_id
1 'polypeptide(L)'
;MKRSGLFVFLLFISLSLYFPGVLFAEVIVHDGIAVSGRPVTLEAETGSGFFRRGGELVEFFIDGKSIGKNLSGGDGLAYKETIPGTAGLMKISAESGKDRGEGLLLVLKKKAEIVFIDVEGSIMDKEYLMRPREGSRKAIENISKRFPVVLIQTGILGIRLTKKWLKENGFQKIPLLPWEDGAVFEEVKEKGLKVKAVIGSQRVIDSAEELKPVAFSFGKEVEGAKTVGKWNEIEKRLK
;
A
#
# COMPACT_ATOMS: atom_id res chain seq x y z
N MET A 1 -16.10 -1.29 -54.02
CA MET A 1 -15.27 -1.23 -52.79
C MET A 1 -15.98 -0.46 -51.67
N LYS A 2 -16.95 -1.02 -50.93
CA LYS A 2 -17.52 -0.40 -49.69
C LYS A 2 -18.15 -1.40 -48.68
N ARG A 3 -18.06 -2.72 -48.90
CA ARG A 3 -18.78 -3.73 -48.09
C ARG A 3 -17.94 -4.41 -46.99
N SER A 4 -16.61 -4.36 -47.09
CA SER A 4 -15.69 -5.01 -46.14
C SER A 4 -15.51 -4.22 -44.83
N GLY A 5 -15.62 -2.89 -44.86
CA GLY A 5 -15.49 -2.07 -43.64
C GLY A 5 -16.67 -2.22 -42.67
N LEU A 6 -17.89 -2.40 -43.20
CA LEU A 6 -19.09 -2.58 -42.38
C LEU A 6 -19.07 -3.91 -41.61
N PHE A 7 -18.52 -4.97 -42.22
CA PHE A 7 -18.43 -6.29 -41.60
C PHE A 7 -17.40 -6.33 -40.47
N VAL A 8 -16.25 -5.66 -40.65
CA VAL A 8 -15.22 -5.52 -39.60
C VAL A 8 -15.74 -4.65 -38.44
N PHE A 9 -16.49 -3.60 -38.73
CA PHE A 9 -17.08 -2.73 -37.70
C PHE A 9 -18.17 -3.45 -36.88
N LEU A 10 -19.03 -4.24 -37.54
CA LEU A 10 -20.03 -5.08 -36.86
C LEU A 10 -19.39 -6.21 -36.04
N LEU A 11 -18.27 -6.77 -36.49
CA LEU A 11 -17.51 -7.78 -35.73
C LEU A 11 -16.85 -7.19 -34.47
N PHE A 12 -16.41 -5.93 -34.53
CA PHE A 12 -15.85 -5.22 -33.38
C PHE A 12 -16.92 -4.87 -32.33
N ILE A 13 -18.13 -4.51 -32.77
CA ILE A 13 -19.29 -4.24 -31.90
C ILE A 13 -19.86 -5.53 -31.30
N SER A 14 -19.87 -6.63 -32.06
CA SER A 14 -20.33 -7.91 -31.50
C SER A 14 -19.34 -8.45 -30.46
N LEU A 15 -18.02 -8.33 -30.68
CA LEU A 15 -17.03 -8.74 -29.67
C LEU A 15 -17.12 -7.95 -28.36
N SER A 16 -17.48 -6.66 -28.40
CA SER A 16 -17.64 -5.84 -27.19
C SER A 16 -18.93 -6.11 -26.42
N LEU A 17 -19.93 -6.75 -27.04
CA LEU A 17 -21.18 -7.17 -26.40
C LEU A 17 -21.11 -8.57 -25.75
N TYR A 18 -20.11 -9.40 -26.10
CA TYR A 18 -19.93 -10.75 -25.55
C TYR A 18 -19.07 -10.83 -24.29
N PHE A 19 -18.44 -9.73 -23.88
CA PHE A 19 -17.83 -9.62 -22.56
C PHE A 19 -18.73 -8.75 -21.69
N PRO A 20 -19.71 -9.32 -20.96
CA PRO A 20 -20.22 -8.64 -19.79
C PRO A 20 -19.00 -8.44 -18.88
N GLY A 21 -18.43 -7.24 -18.90
CA GLY A 21 -17.45 -6.84 -17.90
C GLY A 21 -18.17 -7.00 -16.58
N VAL A 22 -17.87 -8.08 -15.86
CA VAL A 22 -18.40 -8.26 -14.51
C VAL A 22 -17.70 -7.19 -13.68
N LEU A 23 -18.31 -6.02 -13.63
CA LEU A 23 -18.00 -4.96 -12.68
C LEU A 23 -18.46 -5.51 -11.34
N PHE A 24 -17.64 -6.40 -10.77
CA PHE A 24 -17.79 -6.78 -9.38
C PHE A 24 -17.68 -5.50 -8.58
N ALA A 25 -18.71 -5.24 -7.79
CA ALA A 25 -18.52 -4.30 -6.74
C ALA A 25 -17.44 -4.83 -5.79
N GLU A 26 -16.61 -3.92 -5.34
CA GLU A 26 -15.39 -4.21 -4.64
C GLU A 26 -15.42 -3.42 -3.33
N VAL A 27 -15.03 -4.10 -2.27
CA VAL A 27 -14.69 -3.44 -1.02
C VAL A 27 -13.18 -3.31 -1.03
N ILE A 28 -12.68 -2.10 -0.92
CA ILE A 28 -11.25 -1.81 -0.81
C ILE A 28 -10.96 -1.52 0.66
N VAL A 29 -9.96 -2.19 1.21
CA VAL A 29 -9.49 -1.95 2.59
C VAL A 29 -8.06 -1.45 2.50
N HIS A 30 -7.82 -0.27 3.07
CA HIS A 30 -6.51 0.35 3.08
C HIS A 30 -5.65 -0.24 4.19
N ASP A 31 -4.36 -0.42 3.91
CA ASP A 31 -3.43 -0.81 4.96
C ASP A 31 -3.22 0.38 5.91
N GLY A 32 -2.74 0.11 7.13
CA GLY A 32 -2.55 1.17 8.11
C GLY A 32 -1.47 0.88 9.14
N ILE A 33 -1.08 1.92 9.87
CA ILE A 33 -0.20 1.83 11.04
C ILE A 33 -1.01 2.22 12.27
N ALA A 34 -0.89 1.47 13.36
CA ALA A 34 -1.52 1.81 14.64
C ALA A 34 -0.50 1.79 15.77
N VAL A 35 -0.88 2.39 16.90
CA VAL A 35 -0.14 2.26 18.16
C VAL A 35 -1.00 1.44 19.13
N SER A 36 -0.42 0.41 19.72
CA SER A 36 -1.08 -0.43 20.73
C SER A 36 -1.63 0.42 21.86
N GLY A 37 -2.90 0.17 22.22
CA GLY A 37 -3.63 0.90 23.26
C GLY A 37 -4.06 2.31 22.86
N ARG A 38 -4.02 2.68 21.58
CA ARG A 38 -4.57 3.94 21.06
C ARG A 38 -5.66 3.69 20.03
N PRO A 39 -6.65 4.59 19.92
CA PRO A 39 -7.64 4.53 18.85
C PRO A 39 -6.99 4.55 17.47
N VAL A 40 -7.57 3.77 16.56
CA VAL A 40 -7.27 3.78 15.13
C VAL A 40 -8.58 3.60 14.36
N THR A 41 -8.70 4.31 13.25
CA THR A 41 -9.83 4.20 12.34
C THR A 41 -9.46 3.27 11.19
N LEU A 42 -10.24 2.20 11.02
CA LEU A 42 -10.21 1.40 9.80
C LEU A 42 -11.08 2.07 8.75
N GLU A 43 -10.61 2.08 7.50
CA GLU A 43 -11.31 2.64 6.36
C GLU A 43 -11.59 1.55 5.32
N ALA A 44 -12.80 1.59 4.76
CA ALA A 44 -13.15 0.79 3.61
C ALA A 44 -13.88 1.64 2.57
N GLU A 45 -13.55 1.45 1.30
CA GLU A 45 -14.29 2.04 0.18
C GLU A 45 -15.25 1.00 -0.40
N THR A 46 -16.49 1.38 -0.63
CA THR A 46 -17.49 0.57 -1.33
C THR A 46 -17.68 1.10 -2.75
N GLY A 47 -17.46 0.27 -3.78
CA GLY A 47 -17.63 0.72 -5.17
C GLY A 47 -17.12 -0.24 -6.23
N SER A 48 -17.40 0.04 -7.50
CA SER A 48 -16.84 -0.72 -8.64
C SER A 48 -16.11 0.22 -9.58
N GLY A 49 -14.82 -0.02 -9.82
CA GLY A 49 -14.01 0.79 -10.73
C GLY A 49 -13.96 2.27 -10.31
N PHE A 50 -14.50 3.17 -11.14
CA PHE A 50 -14.52 4.61 -10.88
C PHE A 50 -15.74 5.11 -10.09
N PHE A 51 -16.70 4.23 -9.77
CA PHE A 51 -17.95 4.62 -9.11
C PHE A 51 -18.01 4.08 -7.69
N ARG A 52 -17.96 4.99 -6.72
CA ARG A 52 -18.22 4.68 -5.30
C ARG A 52 -19.72 4.54 -5.06
N ARG A 53 -20.11 3.62 -4.18
CA ARG A 53 -21.50 3.35 -3.75
C ARG A 53 -21.66 3.79 -2.30
N GLY A 54 -22.49 4.80 -2.06
CA GLY A 54 -22.78 5.27 -0.71
C GLY A 54 -24.00 4.60 -0.07
N GLY A 55 -24.10 4.68 1.26
CA GLY A 55 -25.21 4.11 2.04
C GLY A 55 -25.14 2.58 2.18
N GLU A 56 -23.99 1.97 1.90
CA GLU A 56 -23.78 0.54 1.95
C GLU A 56 -23.48 0.09 3.39
N LEU A 57 -24.06 -1.03 3.83
CA LEU A 57 -23.77 -1.58 5.15
C LEU A 57 -22.45 -2.36 5.11
N VAL A 58 -21.42 -1.83 5.77
CA VAL A 58 -20.08 -2.41 5.81
C VAL A 58 -19.80 -3.02 7.17
N GLU A 59 -19.43 -4.30 7.21
CA GLU A 59 -18.93 -4.99 8.40
C GLU A 59 -17.40 -5.05 8.39
N PHE A 60 -16.76 -4.67 9.50
CA PHE A 60 -15.31 -4.66 9.64
C PHE A 60 -14.84 -5.82 10.51
N PHE A 61 -13.66 -6.35 10.20
CA PHE A 61 -13.05 -7.49 10.90
C PHE A 61 -11.57 -7.26 11.18
N ILE A 62 -11.10 -7.79 12.31
CA ILE A 62 -9.68 -7.92 12.65
C ILE A 62 -9.41 -9.40 12.93
N ASP A 63 -8.45 -9.97 12.21
CA ASP A 63 -8.09 -11.40 12.27
C ASP A 63 -9.32 -12.33 12.17
N GLY A 64 -10.28 -11.95 11.32
CA GLY A 64 -11.52 -12.70 11.09
C GLY A 64 -12.62 -12.49 12.14
N LYS A 65 -12.35 -11.76 13.23
CA LYS A 65 -13.36 -11.39 14.22
C LYS A 65 -14.03 -10.08 13.85
N SER A 66 -15.36 -10.07 13.77
CA SER A 66 -16.14 -8.86 13.54
C SER A 66 -15.92 -7.85 14.68
N ILE A 67 -15.67 -6.59 14.30
CA ILE A 67 -15.62 -5.44 15.20
C ILE A 67 -16.84 -4.53 15.03
N GLY A 68 -17.84 -4.97 14.25
CA GLY A 68 -19.12 -4.32 14.05
C GLY A 68 -19.30 -3.70 12.67
N LYS A 69 -20.49 -3.16 12.46
CA LYS A 69 -20.95 -2.59 11.19
C LYS A 69 -21.03 -1.07 11.25
N ASN A 70 -20.97 -0.41 10.11
CA ASN A 70 -21.30 1.00 9.88
C ASN A 70 -21.80 1.18 8.44
N LEU A 71 -22.61 2.21 8.19
CA LEU A 71 -22.97 2.60 6.83
C LEU A 71 -21.82 3.39 6.19
N SER A 72 -21.58 3.18 4.89
CA SER A 72 -20.75 4.08 4.11
C SER A 72 -21.46 5.42 3.89
N GLY A 73 -20.70 6.51 3.84
CA GLY A 73 -21.18 7.84 3.49
C GLY A 73 -21.66 7.92 2.05
N GLY A 74 -22.23 9.06 1.64
CA GLY A 74 -22.65 9.29 0.24
C GLY A 74 -21.48 9.24 -0.76
N ASP A 75 -20.26 9.42 -0.26
CA ASP A 75 -18.99 9.26 -0.99
C ASP A 75 -18.53 7.80 -1.10
N GLY A 76 -19.22 6.85 -0.49
CA GLY A 76 -18.87 5.43 -0.47
C GLY A 76 -17.71 5.08 0.46
N LEU A 77 -17.38 5.94 1.43
CA LEU A 77 -16.38 5.65 2.45
C LEU A 77 -17.05 5.20 3.75
N ALA A 78 -16.58 4.09 4.32
CA ALA A 78 -17.01 3.59 5.62
C ALA A 78 -15.83 3.58 6.58
N TYR A 79 -16.10 3.94 7.84
CA TYR A 79 -15.09 4.05 8.88
C TYR A 79 -15.47 3.23 10.10
N LYS A 80 -14.48 2.63 10.77
CA LYS A 80 -14.69 1.94 12.05
C LYS A 80 -13.53 2.16 13.01
N GLU A 81 -13.80 2.83 14.12
CA GLU A 81 -12.82 3.00 15.20
C GLU A 81 -12.65 1.71 16.01
N THR A 82 -11.42 1.44 16.43
CA THR A 82 -11.05 0.33 17.30
C THR A 82 -9.78 0.67 18.09
N ILE A 83 -9.49 -0.08 19.15
CA ILE A 83 -8.29 0.07 19.97
C ILE A 83 -7.53 -1.26 20.00
N PRO A 84 -6.49 -1.45 19.18
CA PRO A 84 -5.74 -2.70 19.16
C PRO A 84 -4.90 -2.86 20.44
N GLY A 85 -5.07 -3.99 21.12
CA GLY A 85 -4.39 -4.27 22.39
C GLY A 85 -2.92 -4.69 22.23
N THR A 86 -2.61 -5.50 21.21
CA THR A 86 -1.29 -6.14 21.07
C THR A 86 -0.56 -5.62 19.84
N ALA A 87 0.76 -5.40 19.95
CA ALA A 87 1.60 -5.06 18.81
C ALA A 87 1.80 -6.29 17.90
N GLY A 88 1.82 -6.07 16.59
CA GLY A 88 1.92 -7.12 15.58
C GLY A 88 1.31 -6.70 14.25
N LEU A 89 1.44 -7.56 13.25
CA LEU A 89 0.78 -7.41 11.97
C LEU A 89 -0.57 -8.14 12.03
N MET A 90 -1.67 -7.39 11.90
CA MET A 90 -3.03 -7.92 11.92
C MET A 90 -3.62 -7.92 10.51
N LYS A 91 -4.44 -8.92 10.21
CA LYS A 91 -5.26 -8.92 8.99
C LYS A 91 -6.52 -8.11 9.27
N ILE A 92 -6.77 -7.09 8.45
CA ILE A 92 -8.04 -6.35 8.46
C ILE A 92 -8.84 -6.69 7.21
N SER A 93 -10.15 -6.72 7.35
CA SER A 93 -11.03 -6.91 6.20
C SER A 93 -12.36 -6.22 6.42
N ALA A 94 -13.05 -5.93 5.33
CA ALA A 94 -14.40 -5.39 5.34
C ALA A 94 -15.27 -6.14 4.34
N GLU A 95 -16.55 -6.24 4.65
CA GLU A 95 -17.56 -6.90 3.82
C GLU A 95 -18.77 -5.99 3.61
N SER A 96 -19.27 -5.92 2.38
CA SER A 96 -20.55 -5.30 2.03
C SER A 96 -21.29 -6.20 1.05
N GLY A 97 -22.48 -6.68 1.44
CA GLY A 97 -23.23 -7.64 0.62
C GLY A 97 -22.43 -8.94 0.36
N LYS A 98 -22.03 -9.17 -0.89
CA LYS A 98 -21.21 -10.32 -1.31
C LYS A 98 -19.73 -9.97 -1.51
N ASP A 99 -19.39 -8.69 -1.36
CA ASP A 99 -18.09 -8.15 -1.69
C ASP A 99 -17.22 -8.11 -0.43
N ARG A 100 -15.94 -8.44 -0.58
CA ARG A 100 -14.97 -8.47 0.53
C ARG A 100 -13.64 -7.86 0.10
N GLY A 101 -13.10 -7.01 0.96
CA GLY A 101 -11.76 -6.43 0.85
C GLY A 101 -10.84 -6.87 1.98
N GLU A 102 -9.54 -6.85 1.73
CA GLU A 102 -8.53 -7.18 2.74
C GLU A 102 -7.38 -6.18 2.73
N GLY A 103 -6.85 -5.90 3.92
CA GLY A 103 -5.68 -5.07 4.14
C GLY A 103 -4.87 -5.55 5.35
N LEU A 104 -3.86 -4.79 5.70
CA LEU A 104 -2.95 -5.07 6.82
C LEU A 104 -2.91 -3.88 7.77
N LEU A 105 -3.01 -4.16 9.07
CA LEU A 105 -2.79 -3.17 10.12
C LEU A 105 -1.52 -3.53 10.89
N LEU A 106 -0.50 -2.68 10.79
CA LEU A 106 0.73 -2.84 11.57
C LEU A 106 0.59 -2.08 12.89
N VAL A 107 0.36 -2.82 13.97
CA VAL A 107 0.23 -2.28 15.31
C VAL A 107 1.59 -2.26 15.99
N LEU A 108 2.03 -1.09 16.43
CA LEU A 108 3.35 -0.86 16.98
C LEU A 108 3.29 -0.43 18.45
N LYS A 109 4.38 -0.65 19.19
CA LYS A 109 4.57 -0.01 20.49
C LYS A 109 4.92 1.47 20.28
N LYS A 110 4.64 2.31 21.29
CA LYS A 110 5.09 3.72 21.28
C LYS A 110 6.59 3.79 21.02
N LYS A 111 7.04 4.83 20.29
CA LYS A 111 8.44 5.07 19.93
C LYS A 111 9.10 3.95 19.10
N ALA A 112 8.35 3.00 18.55
CA ALA A 112 8.90 2.04 17.61
C ALA A 112 9.51 2.76 16.41
N GLU A 113 10.64 2.25 15.92
CA GLU A 113 11.38 2.85 14.81
C GLU A 113 11.09 2.06 13.52
N ILE A 114 10.46 2.72 12.55
CA ILE A 114 9.96 2.09 11.31
C ILE A 114 10.97 2.30 10.18
N VAL A 115 11.10 1.32 9.30
CA VAL A 115 11.80 1.45 8.02
C VAL A 115 10.76 1.61 6.91
N PHE A 116 10.82 2.73 6.20
CA PHE A 116 9.96 2.99 5.04
C PHE A 116 10.71 2.70 3.74
N ILE A 117 10.02 2.06 2.80
CA ILE A 117 10.60 1.63 1.53
C ILE A 117 9.69 2.05 0.37
N ASP A 118 10.16 2.98 -0.45
CA ASP A 118 9.51 3.43 -1.68
C ASP A 118 9.54 2.30 -2.73
N VAL A 119 8.37 1.77 -3.09
CA VAL A 119 8.29 0.63 -4.00
C VAL A 119 8.84 1.00 -5.38
N GLU A 120 8.34 2.08 -5.97
CA GLU A 120 8.71 2.46 -7.34
C GLU A 120 10.08 3.14 -7.43
N GLY A 121 10.57 3.76 -6.34
CA GLY A 121 11.89 4.37 -6.30
C GLY A 121 13.03 3.42 -5.92
N SER A 122 12.75 2.31 -5.22
CA SER A 122 13.82 1.45 -4.68
C SER A 122 13.67 -0.05 -4.96
N ILE A 123 12.44 -0.55 -5.09
CA ILE A 123 12.18 -1.98 -5.33
C ILE A 123 12.02 -2.25 -6.82
N MET A 124 11.25 -1.43 -7.54
CA MET A 124 11.07 -1.58 -8.98
C MET A 124 12.26 -1.00 -9.74
N ASP A 125 12.80 -1.79 -10.64
CA ASP A 125 13.81 -1.33 -11.58
C ASP A 125 13.13 -0.75 -12.82
N LYS A 126 13.16 0.59 -12.94
CA LYS A 126 12.57 1.32 -14.07
C LYS A 126 13.34 1.09 -15.38
N GLU A 127 14.62 0.72 -15.30
CA GLU A 127 15.45 0.45 -16.48
C GLU A 127 15.15 -0.93 -17.06
N TYR A 128 14.61 -1.85 -16.24
CA TYR A 128 14.37 -3.24 -16.61
C TYR A 128 12.88 -3.64 -16.51
N LEU A 129 12.01 -2.89 -17.20
CA LEU A 129 10.59 -3.26 -17.38
C LEU A 129 9.83 -3.50 -16.06
N MET A 130 10.12 -2.72 -15.01
CA MET A 130 9.50 -2.89 -13.69
C MET A 130 9.72 -4.29 -13.10
N ARG A 131 10.90 -4.89 -13.33
CA ARG A 131 11.34 -6.08 -12.59
C ARG A 131 11.77 -5.71 -11.18
N PRO A 132 11.68 -6.62 -10.20
CA PRO A 132 12.29 -6.40 -8.90
C PRO A 132 13.79 -6.18 -9.03
N ARG A 133 14.31 -5.12 -8.42
CA ARG A 133 15.75 -4.87 -8.29
C ARG A 133 16.41 -6.08 -7.62
N GLU A 134 17.58 -6.49 -8.12
CA GLU A 134 18.28 -7.67 -7.64
C GLU A 134 18.52 -7.62 -6.11
N GLY A 135 18.23 -8.73 -5.42
CA GLY A 135 18.40 -8.87 -3.98
C GLY A 135 17.35 -8.18 -3.10
N SER A 136 16.44 -7.37 -3.67
CA SER A 136 15.42 -6.61 -2.93
C SER A 136 14.58 -7.47 -2.00
N ARG A 137 14.01 -8.57 -2.50
CA ARG A 137 13.15 -9.49 -1.72
C ARG A 137 13.83 -9.99 -0.46
N LYS A 138 15.04 -10.56 -0.60
CA LYS A 138 15.82 -11.13 0.52
C LYS A 138 16.25 -10.04 1.51
N ALA A 139 16.69 -8.89 1.01
CA ALA A 139 17.08 -7.77 1.87
C ALA A 139 15.90 -7.25 2.69
N ILE A 140 14.73 -7.07 2.08
CA ILE A 140 13.51 -6.62 2.77
C ILE A 140 13.06 -7.64 3.82
N GLU A 141 13.16 -8.94 3.51
CA GLU A 141 12.91 -10.01 4.49
C GLU A 141 13.84 -9.90 5.70
N ASN A 142 15.13 -9.70 5.47
CA ASN A 142 16.13 -9.56 6.53
C ASN A 142 15.99 -8.25 7.33
N ILE A 143 15.56 -7.17 6.70
CA ILE A 143 15.25 -5.91 7.38
C ILE A 143 14.01 -6.11 8.27
N SER A 144 12.97 -6.80 7.77
CA SER A 144 11.72 -7.03 8.50
C SER A 144 11.87 -7.91 9.74
N LYS A 145 12.93 -8.73 9.80
CA LYS A 145 13.28 -9.51 11.01
C LYS A 145 13.80 -8.63 12.16
N ARG A 146 14.25 -7.40 11.86
CA ARG A 146 14.88 -6.48 12.83
C ARG A 146 14.05 -5.25 13.12
N PHE A 147 13.37 -4.73 12.10
CA PHE A 147 12.60 -3.51 12.16
C PHE A 147 11.20 -3.74 11.59
N PRO A 148 10.16 -3.07 12.12
CA PRO A 148 8.91 -2.91 11.40
C PRO A 148 9.18 -2.24 10.05
N VAL A 149 8.67 -2.84 8.98
CA VAL A 149 8.78 -2.31 7.61
C VAL A 149 7.41 -1.88 7.14
N VAL A 150 7.36 -0.74 6.45
CA VAL A 150 6.20 -0.25 5.72
C VAL A 150 6.64 0.11 4.32
N LEU A 151 5.89 -0.35 3.32
CA LEU A 151 6.10 0.03 1.93
C LEU A 151 5.32 1.31 1.64
N ILE A 152 5.88 2.16 0.80
CA ILE A 152 5.23 3.37 0.31
C ILE A 152 5.04 3.25 -1.20
N GLN A 153 3.81 3.48 -1.66
CA GLN A 153 3.47 3.59 -3.07
C GLN A 153 3.61 5.05 -3.51
N THR A 154 4.51 5.31 -4.45
CA THR A 154 4.80 6.66 -4.99
C THR A 154 4.49 6.79 -6.49
N GLY A 155 4.33 5.67 -7.18
CA GLY A 155 4.20 5.62 -8.63
C GLY A 155 2.78 5.75 -9.16
N ILE A 156 2.63 5.63 -10.49
CA ILE A 156 1.34 5.77 -11.17
C ILE A 156 0.50 4.47 -11.07
N LEU A 157 1.12 3.34 -10.70
CA LEU A 157 0.46 2.04 -10.69
C LEU A 157 -0.71 1.96 -9.70
N GLY A 158 -0.82 2.88 -8.74
CA GLY A 158 -1.89 2.87 -7.74
C GLY A 158 -1.78 1.67 -6.80
N ILE A 159 -2.31 1.82 -5.59
CA ILE A 159 -2.09 0.87 -4.49
C ILE A 159 -2.48 -0.59 -4.85
N ARG A 160 -3.55 -0.79 -5.62
CA ARG A 160 -4.06 -2.11 -6.00
C ARG A 160 -3.10 -2.86 -6.94
N LEU A 161 -2.64 -2.21 -8.01
CA LEU A 161 -1.72 -2.87 -8.95
C LEU A 161 -0.36 -3.05 -8.30
N THR A 162 0.10 -2.11 -7.46
CA THR A 162 1.35 -2.27 -6.70
C THR A 162 1.28 -3.45 -5.73
N LYS A 163 0.18 -3.64 -4.97
CA LYS A 163 -0.03 -4.84 -4.12
C LYS A 163 -0.01 -6.13 -4.96
N LYS A 164 -0.69 -6.15 -6.11
CA LYS A 164 -0.71 -7.32 -7.00
C LYS A 164 0.69 -7.63 -7.53
N TRP A 165 1.41 -6.62 -8.00
CA TRP A 165 2.78 -6.76 -8.51
C TRP A 165 3.74 -7.29 -7.42
N LEU A 166 3.67 -6.77 -6.19
CA LEU A 166 4.47 -7.27 -5.07
C LEU A 166 4.20 -8.76 -4.78
N LYS A 167 2.93 -9.16 -4.79
CA LYS A 167 2.52 -10.55 -4.58
C LYS A 167 3.03 -11.47 -5.70
N GLU A 168 2.84 -11.09 -6.97
CA GLU A 168 3.28 -11.87 -8.13
C GLU A 168 4.81 -12.01 -8.18
N ASN A 169 5.54 -11.03 -7.65
CA ASN A 169 7.00 -11.06 -7.53
C ASN A 169 7.50 -11.69 -6.22
N GLY A 170 6.62 -12.33 -5.44
CA GLY A 170 6.98 -13.14 -4.28
C GLY A 170 7.48 -12.34 -3.07
N PHE A 171 7.11 -11.07 -2.94
CA PHE A 171 7.36 -10.31 -1.72
C PHE A 171 6.45 -10.79 -0.58
N GLN A 172 6.98 -10.78 0.64
CA GLN A 172 6.19 -11.03 1.84
C GLN A 172 5.11 -9.95 2.05
N LYS A 173 4.08 -10.29 2.81
CA LYS A 173 3.00 -9.35 3.16
C LYS A 173 3.53 -8.26 4.09
N ILE A 174 3.55 -7.02 3.61
CA ILE A 174 3.95 -5.82 4.33
C ILE A 174 2.88 -4.76 4.05
N PRO A 175 2.48 -3.92 5.04
CA PRO A 175 1.60 -2.79 4.79
C PRO A 175 2.15 -1.91 3.66
N LEU A 176 1.31 -1.60 2.69
CA LEU A 176 1.58 -0.65 1.62
C LEU A 176 0.70 0.58 1.82
N LEU A 177 1.31 1.73 2.08
CA LEU A 177 0.60 3.00 2.25
C LEU A 177 0.81 3.90 1.02
N PRO A 178 -0.17 4.73 0.66
CA PRO A 178 0.06 5.81 -0.30
C PRO A 178 1.02 6.83 0.34
N TRP A 179 1.90 7.42 -0.47
CA TRP A 179 2.84 8.44 0.02
C TRP A 179 2.15 9.76 0.38
N GLU A 180 1.18 10.17 -0.44
CA GLU A 180 0.40 11.41 -0.31
C GLU A 180 1.25 12.64 0.03
N ASP A 181 2.29 12.86 -0.79
CA ASP A 181 3.25 13.97 -0.65
C ASP A 181 3.85 14.11 0.77
N GLY A 182 3.96 13.00 1.50
CA GLY A 182 4.57 12.94 2.83
C GLY A 182 3.59 12.86 4.00
N ALA A 183 2.28 12.87 3.77
CA ALA A 183 1.28 12.80 4.84
C ALA A 183 1.49 11.61 5.80
N VAL A 184 1.97 10.48 5.28
CA VAL A 184 2.35 9.31 6.07
C VAL A 184 3.42 9.60 7.13
N PHE A 185 4.36 10.50 6.87
CA PHE A 185 5.42 10.85 7.81
C PHE A 185 4.91 11.76 8.92
N GLU A 186 4.00 12.70 8.63
CA GLU A 186 3.31 13.49 9.65
C GLU A 186 2.43 12.59 10.54
N GLU A 187 1.69 11.65 9.95
CA GLU A 187 0.88 10.69 10.72
C GLU A 187 1.76 9.86 11.70
N VAL A 188 2.93 9.40 11.25
CA VAL A 188 3.91 8.68 12.09
C VAL A 188 4.38 9.55 13.25
N LYS A 189 4.69 10.83 12.99
CA LYS A 189 5.13 11.83 13.97
C LYS A 189 4.06 12.08 15.02
N GLU A 190 2.82 12.32 14.60
CA GLU A 190 1.65 12.54 15.47
C GLU A 190 1.37 11.32 16.36
N LYS A 191 1.55 10.11 15.81
CA LYS A 191 1.45 8.86 16.56
C LYS A 191 2.60 8.65 17.56
N GLY A 192 3.61 9.51 17.57
CA GLY A 192 4.78 9.40 18.45
C GLY A 192 5.66 8.18 18.12
N LEU A 193 5.63 7.77 16.86
CA LEU A 193 6.51 6.76 16.28
C LEU A 193 7.76 7.45 15.74
N LYS A 194 8.78 6.66 15.41
CA LYS A 194 10.04 7.15 14.85
C LYS A 194 10.27 6.55 13.48
N VAL A 195 11.01 7.25 12.63
CA VAL A 195 11.50 6.70 11.37
C VAL A 195 12.99 6.36 11.55
N LYS A 196 13.31 5.08 11.51
CA LYS A 196 14.70 4.59 11.55
C LYS A 196 15.41 4.91 10.24
N ALA A 197 14.75 4.57 9.14
CA ALA A 197 15.33 4.72 7.81
C ALA A 197 14.26 4.89 6.73
N VAL A 198 14.66 5.56 5.65
CA VAL A 198 13.89 5.70 4.41
C VAL A 198 14.76 5.23 3.26
N ILE A 199 14.21 4.34 2.44
CA ILE A 199 14.87 3.81 1.25
C ILE A 199 14.01 4.19 0.05
N GLY A 200 14.45 5.14 -0.76
CA GLY A 200 13.58 5.62 -1.84
C GLY A 200 14.15 6.71 -2.72
N SER A 201 13.23 7.30 -3.50
CA SER A 201 13.52 8.46 -4.35
C SER A 201 13.71 9.75 -3.55
N GLN A 202 14.33 10.76 -4.17
CA GLN A 202 14.56 12.09 -3.59
C GLN A 202 13.30 12.64 -2.91
N ARG A 203 12.15 12.64 -3.60
CA ARG A 203 10.88 13.17 -3.07
C ARG A 203 10.45 12.54 -1.75
N VAL A 204 10.64 11.22 -1.61
CA VAL A 204 10.28 10.49 -0.38
C VAL A 204 11.26 10.83 0.73
N ILE A 205 12.55 10.91 0.41
CA ILE A 205 13.61 11.26 1.36
C ILE A 205 13.39 12.68 1.91
N ASP A 206 13.13 13.64 1.04
CA ASP A 206 12.87 15.05 1.41
C ASP A 206 11.66 15.16 2.33
N SER A 207 10.57 14.47 2.00
CA SER A 207 9.34 14.49 2.82
C SER A 207 9.52 13.88 4.22
N ALA A 208 10.61 13.16 4.46
CA ALA A 208 10.92 12.57 5.77
C ALA A 208 12.02 13.33 6.52
N GLU A 209 12.57 14.41 5.98
CA GLU A 209 13.76 15.10 6.50
C GLU A 209 13.58 15.56 7.96
N GLU A 210 12.41 16.08 8.32
CA GLU A 210 12.12 16.55 9.68
C GLU A 210 12.28 15.45 10.75
N LEU A 211 12.06 14.20 10.35
CA LEU A 211 12.18 13.03 11.22
C LEU A 211 13.62 12.53 11.35
N LYS A 212 14.55 13.10 10.58
CA LYS A 212 15.99 12.81 10.56
C LYS A 212 16.32 11.31 10.42
N PRO A 213 15.71 10.60 9.46
CA PRO A 213 15.96 9.18 9.27
C PRO A 213 17.34 8.93 8.66
N VAL A 214 17.83 7.68 8.75
CA VAL A 214 18.91 7.25 7.86
C VAL A 214 18.34 7.06 6.45
N ALA A 215 18.76 7.88 5.49
CA ALA A 215 18.25 7.80 4.12
C ALA A 215 19.19 7.02 3.18
N PHE A 216 18.61 6.25 2.25
CA PHE A 216 19.30 5.54 1.19
C PHE A 216 18.61 5.76 -0.16
N SER A 217 19.39 6.03 -1.20
CA SER A 217 18.92 6.18 -2.58
C SER A 217 19.62 5.18 -3.51
N PHE A 218 18.92 4.74 -4.56
CA PHE A 218 19.52 3.93 -5.63
C PHE A 218 19.90 4.78 -6.83
N GLY A 219 21.11 4.56 -7.35
CA GLY A 219 21.57 5.05 -8.66
C GLY A 219 21.90 6.54 -8.78
N LYS A 220 21.23 7.42 -8.03
CA LYS A 220 21.49 8.86 -8.03
C LYS A 220 21.89 9.35 -6.65
N GLU A 221 22.86 10.25 -6.61
CA GLU A 221 23.16 11.02 -5.41
C GLU A 221 21.96 11.89 -5.05
N VAL A 222 21.63 11.84 -3.77
CA VAL A 222 20.51 12.54 -3.14
C VAL A 222 21.09 13.19 -1.89
N GLU A 223 20.89 14.49 -1.74
CA GLU A 223 21.35 15.22 -0.56
C GLU A 223 20.75 14.60 0.72
N GLY A 224 21.57 14.45 1.76
CA GLY A 224 21.15 13.81 3.01
C GLY A 224 21.02 12.28 2.96
N ALA A 225 21.24 11.63 1.81
CA ALA A 225 21.14 10.18 1.68
C ALA A 225 22.43 9.48 1.26
N LYS A 226 22.54 8.21 1.63
CA LYS A 226 23.64 7.33 1.22
C LYS A 226 23.26 6.64 -0.10
N THR A 227 23.92 7.01 -1.19
CA THR A 227 23.79 6.29 -2.46
C THR A 227 24.28 4.85 -2.34
N VAL A 228 23.51 3.91 -2.89
CA VAL A 228 23.85 2.50 -2.95
C VAL A 228 23.61 1.93 -4.34
N GLY A 229 24.42 0.95 -4.75
CA GLY A 229 24.22 0.21 -5.99
C GLY A 229 23.37 -1.05 -5.79
N LYS A 230 23.45 -1.66 -4.59
CA LYS A 230 22.83 -2.95 -4.30
C LYS A 230 22.16 -2.98 -2.93
N TRP A 231 21.09 -3.79 -2.83
CA TRP A 231 20.31 -3.97 -1.60
C TRP A 231 21.12 -4.51 -0.42
N ASN A 232 22.17 -5.31 -0.67
CA ASN A 232 23.03 -5.84 0.39
C ASN A 232 23.86 -4.74 1.10
N GLU A 233 24.09 -3.59 0.47
CA GLU A 233 24.78 -2.47 1.10
C GLU A 233 23.90 -1.82 2.17
N ILE A 234 22.60 -1.69 1.89
CA ILE A 234 21.61 -1.17 2.83
C ILE A 234 21.56 -2.09 4.06
N GLU A 235 21.45 -3.40 3.85
CA GLU A 235 21.37 -4.38 4.95
C GLU A 235 22.54 -4.27 5.93
N LYS A 236 23.76 -4.05 5.41
CA LYS A 236 25.00 -3.90 6.20
C LYS A 236 25.08 -2.56 6.94
N ARG A 237 24.53 -1.50 6.34
CA ARG A 237 24.57 -0.13 6.88
C ARG A 237 23.41 0.14 7.85
N LEU A 238 22.31 -0.57 7.70
CA LEU A 238 21.16 -0.52 8.59
C LEU A 238 21.40 -1.45 9.78
N LYS A 239 21.89 -0.86 10.88
CA LYS A 239 22.13 -1.53 12.17
C LYS A 239 21.15 -1.06 13.24
#